data_AF-T1EIH8-F1
#
_entry.id   AF-T1EIH8-F1
#
_cell.length_a   1.000
_cell.length_b   1.000
_cell.length_c   1.000
_cell.angle_alpha   90.00
_cell.angle_beta   90.00
_cell.angle_gamma   90.00
#
_symmetry.space_group_name_H-M   'P 1'
#
loop_
_entity.id
_entity.type
_entity.pdbx_description
1 polymer ?
#
loop_
_entity_poly.entity_id
_entity_poly.type
_entity_poly.pdbx_seq_one_letter_code
_entity_poly.pdbx_strand_id
1 'polypeptide(L)'
;GWIVIQQRIDGSQSFNQKWIEYKSGFGIYYKNFWLGLEKMHQLTTSADYRLRFEVLFSGKWYSDEYDHFRINSENEKFSIDVSGYCGDKQNVLNYHNGMNFSTPDQDNDQYFGGSCSSLKS
;
A
#
# COMPACT_ATOMS: atom_id res chain seq x y z
N GLY A 1 -12.60 -0.09 -15.19
CA GLY A 1 -11.61 0.99 -15.04
C GLY A 1 -10.75 0.72 -13.82
N TRP A 2 -9.83 1.62 -13.47
CA TRP A 2 -8.97 1.52 -12.29
C TRP A 2 -9.37 2.55 -11.23
N ILE A 3 -9.39 2.14 -9.96
CA ILE A 3 -9.53 3.03 -8.81
C ILE A 3 -8.12 3.33 -8.30
N VAL A 4 -7.74 4.61 -8.28
CA VAL A 4 -6.43 5.01 -7.75
C VAL A 4 -6.52 5.05 -6.23
N ILE A 5 -5.73 4.19 -5.56
CA ILE A 5 -5.71 4.07 -4.09
C ILE A 5 -4.53 4.80 -3.44
N GLN A 6 -3.49 5.07 -4.22
CA GLN A 6 -2.30 5.81 -3.82
C GLN A 6 -1.69 6.49 -5.05
N GLN A 7 -1.16 7.70 -4.89
CA GLN A 7 -0.42 8.36 -5.96
C GLN A 7 0.78 9.14 -5.39
N ARG A 8 1.90 9.12 -6.12
CA ARG A 8 3.08 9.97 -5.92
C ARG A 8 3.48 10.62 -7.23
N ILE A 9 3.42 11.95 -7.30
CA ILE A 9 3.90 12.75 -8.42
C ILE A 9 5.11 13.60 -8.04
N ASP A 10 5.23 13.97 -6.75
CA ASP A 10 6.30 14.80 -6.22
C ASP A 10 6.46 14.61 -4.69
N GLY A 11 7.29 15.45 -4.06
CA GLY A 11 7.56 15.45 -2.61
C GLY A 11 6.65 16.34 -1.76
N SER A 12 5.55 16.90 -2.29
CA SER A 12 4.74 17.91 -1.60
C SER A 12 3.87 17.38 -0.44
N GLN A 13 3.70 16.06 -0.33
CA GLN A 13 2.94 15.41 0.74
C GLN A 13 3.86 14.49 1.55
N SER A 14 3.87 14.66 2.87
CA SER A 14 4.52 13.70 3.76
C SER A 14 3.74 12.39 3.79
N PHE A 15 4.45 11.28 3.62
CA PHE A 15 3.96 9.91 3.87
C PHE A 15 4.51 9.33 5.19
N ASN A 16 5.28 10.12 5.95
CA ASN A 16 5.60 9.76 7.33
C ASN A 16 4.45 10.20 8.23
N GLN A 17 3.40 9.38 8.27
CA GLN A 17 2.13 9.64 8.95
C GLN A 17 1.84 8.57 10.00
N LYS A 18 0.96 8.87 10.97
CA LYS A 18 0.60 7.94 12.03
C LYS A 18 -0.50 6.98 11.56
N TRP A 19 -0.81 6.00 12.39
CA TRP A 19 -1.83 4.98 12.12
C TRP A 19 -3.18 5.59 11.71
N ILE A 20 -3.62 6.62 12.43
CA ILE A 20 -4.95 7.21 12.21
C ILE A 20 -5.09 7.89 10.84
N GLU A 21 -4.03 8.54 10.35
CA GLU A 21 -4.02 9.14 9.01
C GLU A 21 -3.95 8.04 7.93
N TYR A 22 -3.14 7.00 8.11
CA TYR A 22 -3.12 5.86 7.19
C TYR A 22 -4.46 5.11 7.13
N LYS A 23 -5.15 5.00 8.26
CA LYS A 23 -6.49 4.42 8.33
C LYS A 23 -7.53 5.26 7.58
N SER A 24 -7.56 6.57 7.84
CA SER A 24 -8.58 7.48 7.30
C SER A 24 -8.31 7.96 5.86
N GLY A 25 -7.03 8.02 5.48
CA GLY A 25 -6.56 8.61 4.22
C GLY A 25 -6.04 10.03 4.40
N PHE A 26 -5.14 10.45 3.51
CA PHE A 26 -4.55 11.78 3.54
C PHE A 26 -4.10 12.23 2.14
N GLY A 27 -3.81 13.53 2.00
CA GLY A 27 -3.32 14.12 0.77
C GLY A 27 -4.42 14.59 -0.17
N ILE A 28 -4.04 14.84 -1.43
CA ILE A 28 -4.89 15.46 -2.45
C ILE A 28 -5.04 14.48 -3.62
N TYR A 29 -6.28 14.07 -3.91
CA TYR A 29 -6.60 12.95 -4.81
C TYR A 29 -6.10 13.08 -6.26
N TYR A 30 -5.78 14.29 -6.71
CA TYR A 30 -5.22 14.57 -8.05
C TYR A 30 -3.72 14.90 -8.02
N LYS A 31 -3.06 14.69 -6.87
CA LYS A 31 -1.62 14.91 -6.69
C LYS A 31 -0.98 13.73 -5.95
N ASN A 32 -0.75 13.89 -4.66
CA ASN A 32 -0.15 12.88 -3.80
C ASN A 32 -1.14 12.55 -2.71
N PHE A 33 -1.56 11.28 -2.63
CA PHE A 33 -2.54 10.87 -1.65
C PHE A 33 -2.45 9.40 -1.30
N TRP A 34 -3.12 9.07 -0.20
CA TRP A 34 -3.42 7.74 0.29
C TRP A 34 -4.92 7.66 0.54
N LEU A 35 -5.62 6.70 -0.08
CA LEU A 35 -7.07 6.61 -0.02
C LEU A 35 -7.60 6.36 1.42
N GLY A 36 -6.81 5.65 2.22
CA GLY A 36 -7.16 5.19 3.56
C GLY A 36 -7.40 3.68 3.61
N LEU A 37 -6.79 3.02 4.59
CA LEU A 37 -6.88 1.56 4.77
C LEU A 37 -8.33 1.10 4.99
N GLU A 38 -9.14 1.88 5.70
CA GLU A 38 -10.55 1.54 5.95
C GLU A 38 -11.35 1.47 4.63
N LYS A 39 -11.14 2.45 3.74
CA LYS A 39 -11.79 2.48 2.42
C LYS A 39 -11.28 1.34 1.54
N MET A 40 -9.98 1.04 1.58
CA MET A 40 -9.40 -0.06 0.83
C MET A 40 -9.91 -1.42 1.31
N HIS A 41 -10.04 -1.62 2.62
CA HIS A 41 -10.64 -2.83 3.21
C HIS A 41 -12.08 -3.01 2.73
N GLN A 42 -12.91 -1.96 2.82
CA GLN A 42 -14.30 -1.98 2.36
C GLN A 42 -14.41 -2.29 0.86
N LEU A 43 -13.59 -1.63 0.03
CA LEU A 43 -13.54 -1.88 -1.41
C LEU A 43 -13.16 -3.33 -1.71
N THR A 44 -12.00 -3.77 -1.21
CA THR A 44 -11.46 -5.10 -1.54
C THR A 44 -12.21 -6.27 -0.90
N THR A 45 -13.08 -6.01 0.07
CA THR A 45 -14.01 -7.03 0.61
C THR A 45 -15.31 -7.11 -0.20
N SER A 46 -15.68 -6.06 -0.92
CA SER A 46 -16.95 -5.99 -1.65
C SER A 46 -16.98 -6.81 -2.96
N ALA A 47 -15.82 -7.08 -3.55
CA ALA A 47 -15.64 -7.85 -4.78
C ALA A 47 -14.18 -8.25 -4.92
N ASP A 48 -13.86 -9.05 -5.94
CA ASP A 48 -12.48 -9.35 -6.30
C ASP A 48 -11.85 -8.18 -7.05
N TYR A 49 -10.70 -7.71 -6.57
CA TYR A 49 -9.93 -6.64 -7.19
C TYR A 49 -8.54 -7.10 -7.57
N ARG A 50 -8.05 -6.54 -8.67
CA ARG A 50 -6.64 -6.59 -9.08
C ARG A 50 -5.92 -5.36 -8.57
N LEU A 51 -4.63 -5.52 -8.27
CA LEU A 51 -3.72 -4.41 -7.96
C LEU A 51 -2.79 -4.18 -9.14
N ARG A 52 -2.57 -2.92 -9.50
CA ARG A 52 -1.57 -2.51 -10.49
C ARG A 52 -0.67 -1.43 -9.90
N PHE A 53 0.63 -1.60 -10.08
CA PHE A 53 1.62 -0.54 -9.92
C PHE A 53 1.95 0.06 -11.29
N GLU A 54 2.08 1.38 -11.33
CA GLU A 54 2.58 2.13 -12.49
C GLU A 54 3.69 3.05 -12.01
N VAL A 55 4.91 2.84 -12.52
CA VAL A 55 6.11 3.58 -12.09
C VAL A 55 6.81 4.17 -13.30
N LEU A 56 7.04 5.49 -13.26
CA LEU A 56 7.89 6.19 -14.22
C LEU A 56 9.33 6.21 -13.70
N PHE A 57 10.23 5.50 -14.37
CA PHE A 57 11.64 5.47 -14.01
C PHE A 57 12.51 5.71 -15.25
N SER A 58 13.41 6.69 -15.17
CA SER A 58 14.30 7.09 -16.27
C SER A 58 13.56 7.36 -17.60
N GLY A 59 12.40 8.02 -17.52
CA GLY A 59 11.59 8.39 -18.69
C GLY A 59 10.76 7.24 -19.31
N LYS A 60 10.77 6.05 -18.71
CA LYS A 60 9.98 4.90 -19.17
C LYS A 60 8.98 4.44 -18.09
N TRP A 61 7.77 4.11 -18.53
CA TRP A 61 6.75 3.51 -17.68
C TRP A 61 6.95 2.00 -17.56
N TYR A 62 6.74 1.49 -16.35
CA TYR A 62 6.73 0.07 -16.00
C TYR A 62 5.44 -0.26 -15.27
N SER A 63 4.94 -1.48 -15.49
CA SER A 63 3.77 -1.97 -14.79
C SER A 63 3.95 -3.37 -14.22
N ASP A 64 3.40 -3.56 -13.03
CA ASP A 64 3.34 -4.82 -12.32
C ASP A 64 1.91 -5.00 -11.78
N GLU A 65 1.31 -6.17 -12.02
CA GLU A 65 -0.05 -6.50 -11.63
C GLU A 65 -0.12 -7.71 -10.70
N TYR A 66 -1.16 -7.77 -9.87
CA TYR A 66 -1.55 -8.91 -9.05
C TYR A 66 -3.04 -9.18 -9.30
N ASP A 67 -3.38 -10.41 -9.70
CA ASP A 67 -4.76 -10.81 -10.01
C ASP A 67 -5.69 -10.80 -8.80
N HIS A 68 -5.15 -10.93 -7.58
CA HIS A 68 -5.92 -10.82 -6.36
C HIS A 68 -5.24 -9.83 -5.42
N PHE A 69 -6.03 -8.92 -4.86
CA PHE A 69 -5.61 -7.93 -3.89
C PHE A 69 -6.70 -7.72 -2.85
N ARG A 70 -6.33 -7.91 -1.58
CA ARG A 70 -7.19 -7.67 -0.43
C ARG A 70 -6.43 -6.98 0.69
N ILE A 71 -7.12 -6.06 1.35
CA ILE A 71 -6.71 -5.52 2.64
C ILE A 71 -7.67 -6.07 3.69
N ASN A 72 -7.12 -6.74 4.71
CA ASN A 72 -7.91 -7.34 5.79
C ASN A 72 -8.39 -6.30 6.80
N SER A 73 -9.11 -6.75 7.82
CA SER A 73 -9.74 -5.86 8.80
C SER A 73 -8.71 -5.14 9.69
N GLU A 74 -9.12 -4.09 10.39
CA GLU A 74 -8.25 -3.43 11.39
C GLU A 74 -7.84 -4.39 12.52
N ASN A 75 -8.70 -5.36 12.88
CA ASN A 75 -8.39 -6.39 13.87
C ASN A 75 -7.23 -7.28 13.41
N GLU A 76 -7.09 -7.46 12.09
CA GLU A 76 -6.00 -8.15 11.41
C GLU A 76 -4.90 -7.16 10.97
N LYS A 77 -4.87 -5.96 11.56
CA LYS A 77 -3.89 -4.91 11.30
C LYS A 77 -3.77 -4.54 9.82
N PHE A 78 -4.88 -4.60 9.09
CA PHE A 78 -4.93 -4.32 7.66
C PHE A 78 -3.89 -5.10 6.86
N SER A 79 -3.66 -6.38 7.22
CA SER A 79 -2.73 -7.24 6.49
C SER A 79 -3.09 -7.33 5.01
N ILE A 80 -2.07 -7.42 4.16
CA ILE A 80 -2.22 -7.46 2.71
C ILE A 80 -2.22 -8.90 2.21
N ASP A 81 -3.23 -9.27 1.42
CA ASP A 81 -3.21 -10.52 0.67
C ASP A 81 -3.10 -10.23 -0.82
N VAL A 82 -2.09 -10.81 -1.47
CA VAL A 82 -1.87 -10.69 -2.91
C VAL A 82 -1.51 -12.02 -3.55
N SER A 83 -1.97 -12.24 -4.78
CA SER A 83 -1.56 -13.40 -5.59
C SER A 83 -1.71 -13.14 -7.09
N GLY A 84 -1.18 -14.04 -7.92
CA GLY A 84 -1.25 -13.92 -9.38
C GLY A 84 -0.41 -12.77 -9.93
N TYR A 85 0.85 -12.66 -9.47
CA TYR A 85 1.77 -11.64 -9.96
C TYR A 85 2.08 -11.82 -11.45
N CYS A 86 2.03 -10.73 -12.21
CA CYS A 86 2.48 -10.63 -13.60
C CYS A 86 3.01 -9.22 -13.85
N GLY A 87 4.22 -9.07 -14.41
CA GLY A 87 4.76 -7.73 -14.61
C GLY A 87 6.13 -7.67 -15.26
N ASP A 88 6.58 -6.43 -15.48
CA ASP A 88 7.84 -6.10 -16.15
C ASP A 88 9.07 -6.28 -15.25
N LYS A 89 8.86 -6.33 -13.92
CA LYS A 89 9.94 -6.30 -12.91
C LYS A 89 9.92 -7.55 -12.03
N GLN A 90 10.33 -7.39 -10.78
CA GLN A 90 10.35 -8.45 -9.78
C GLN A 90 9.07 -8.38 -8.95
N ASN A 91 8.59 -9.54 -8.49
CA ASN A 91 7.47 -9.62 -7.54
C ASN A 91 7.87 -9.01 -6.18
N VAL A 92 7.71 -7.70 -6.04
CA VAL A 92 8.09 -6.94 -4.84
C VAL A 92 7.19 -7.22 -3.65
N LEU A 93 5.94 -7.61 -3.85
CA LEU A 93 5.01 -7.88 -2.74
C LEU A 93 5.08 -9.32 -2.23
N ASN A 94 5.85 -10.23 -2.86
CA ASN A 94 5.96 -11.61 -2.39
C ASN A 94 6.40 -11.69 -0.91
N TYR A 95 7.34 -10.83 -0.51
CA TYR A 95 7.79 -10.76 0.88
C TYR A 95 6.79 -10.06 1.81
N HIS A 96 5.91 -9.23 1.28
CA HIS A 96 4.91 -8.48 2.05
C HIS A 96 3.56 -9.20 2.14
N ASN A 97 3.33 -10.24 1.35
CA ASN A 97 2.09 -11.00 1.35
C ASN A 97 1.84 -11.63 2.73
N GLY A 98 0.66 -11.38 3.29
CA GLY A 98 0.25 -11.77 4.64
C GLY A 98 0.83 -10.89 5.76
N MET A 99 1.68 -9.91 5.46
CA MET A 99 2.25 -9.03 6.49
C MET A 99 1.23 -7.99 6.95
N ASN A 100 1.28 -7.67 8.25
CA ASN A 100 0.51 -6.59 8.86
C ASN A 100 1.01 -5.22 8.40
N PHE A 101 0.12 -4.23 8.39
CA PHE A 101 0.50 -2.84 8.18
C PHE A 101 1.19 -2.27 9.42
N SER A 102 2.22 -1.44 9.25
CA SER A 102 2.95 -0.79 10.35
C SER A 102 3.13 0.70 10.08
N THR A 103 3.06 1.51 11.13
CA THR A 103 3.32 2.96 11.11
C THR A 103 4.32 3.34 12.20
N PRO A 104 4.91 4.55 12.21
CA PRO A 104 5.90 4.93 13.21
C PRO A 104 5.39 4.85 14.66
N ASP A 105 4.09 4.99 14.86
CA ASP A 105 3.41 4.91 16.16
C ASP A 105 2.73 3.57 16.44
N GLN A 106 2.72 2.65 15.47
CA GLN A 106 2.14 1.32 15.62
C GLN A 106 2.95 0.27 14.87
N ASP A 107 3.90 -0.34 15.57
CA ASP A 107 4.73 -1.43 15.06
C ASP A 107 3.97 -2.76 15.08
N ASN A 108 3.71 -3.32 13.91
CA ASN A 108 3.13 -4.65 13.72
C ASN A 108 4.01 -5.53 12.81
N ASP A 109 5.26 -5.14 12.57
CA ASP A 109 6.14 -5.88 11.67
C ASP A 109 6.81 -7.08 12.38
N GLN A 110 7.60 -7.86 11.62
CA GLN A 110 8.26 -9.08 12.11
C GLN A 110 9.74 -8.85 12.42
N TYR A 111 10.22 -7.61 12.41
CA TYR A 111 11.61 -7.29 12.60
C TYR A 111 11.96 -7.25 14.09
N PHE A 112 12.78 -8.20 14.54
CA PHE A 112 13.20 -8.28 15.94
C PHE A 112 14.13 -7.12 16.38
N GLY A 113 14.72 -6.38 15.45
CA GLY A 113 15.70 -5.33 15.73
C GLY A 113 15.10 -3.93 15.96
N GLY A 114 13.78 -3.80 16.01
CA GLY A 114 13.06 -2.54 16.16
C GLY A 114 11.92 -2.41 15.15
N SER A 115 11.45 -1.18 14.91
CA SER A 115 10.33 -0.92 14.00
C SER A 115 10.82 -0.46 12.64
N CYS A 116 10.46 -1.18 11.56
CA CYS A 116 10.81 -0.83 10.18
C CYS A 116 10.24 0.53 9.78
N SER A 117 9.06 0.88 10.29
CA SER A 117 8.39 2.17 10.07
C SER A 117 9.00 3.33 10.88
N SER A 118 9.86 3.04 11.86
CA SER A 118 10.58 4.05 12.65
C SER A 118 12.01 4.29 12.14
N LEU A 119 12.50 3.45 11.21
CA LEU A 119 13.78 3.66 10.55
C LEU A 119 13.65 4.89 9.63
N LYS A 120 14.42 5.93 9.94
CA LYS A 120 14.46 7.13 9.09
C LYS A 120 15.11 6.77 7.75
N SER A 121 14.34 6.90 6.66
CA SER A 121 14.82 6.90 5.28
C SER A 121 15.24 8.30 4.84
#